data_AF-A0A2R7J2V9-F1
#
_entry.id   AF-A0A2R7J2V9-F1
#
_cell.length_a   1.000
_cell.length_b   1.000
_cell.length_c   1.000
_cell.angle_alpha   90.00
_cell.angle_beta   90.00
_cell.angle_gamma   90.00
#
_symmetry.space_group_name_H-M   'P 1'
#
loop_
_entity.id
_entity.type
_entity.pdbx_description
1 polymer ?
#
loop_
_entity_poly.entity_id
_entity_poly.type
_entity_poly.pdbx_seq_one_letter_code
_entity_poly.pdbx_strand_id
1 'polypeptide(L)'
;MALPLDWPADPRDDEFLIGPSNERAVQQLERWSTWPVMAVVVTGPRKSGRSLLARIFAAKTGGGLIDDAERQNETTIFHAWNRAQEDRRPVVIVADAPPPE
;
A
#
# COMPACT_ATOMS: atom_id res chain seq x y z
N MET A 1 -9.61 -2.39 31.06
CA MET A 1 -8.99 -1.05 31.00
C MET A 1 -9.03 -0.63 29.54
N ALA A 2 -9.87 0.34 29.18
CA ALA A 2 -10.01 0.78 27.79
C ALA A 2 -8.82 1.68 27.43
N LEU A 3 -8.23 1.47 26.25
CA LEU A 3 -7.19 2.35 25.73
C LEU A 3 -7.85 3.71 25.41
N PRO A 4 -7.35 4.85 25.93
CA PRO A 4 -7.86 6.16 25.54
C PRO A 4 -7.35 6.42 24.12
N LEU A 5 -8.15 6.05 23.13
CA LEU A 5 -7.94 6.43 21.75
C LEU A 5 -8.61 7.80 21.60
N ASP A 6 -7.81 8.86 21.66
CA ASP A 6 -8.24 10.18 21.20
C ASP A 6 -8.56 10.06 19.72
N TRP A 7 -9.84 9.83 19.44
CA TRP A 7 -10.34 9.64 18.10
C TRP A 7 -10.44 11.02 17.43
N PRO A 8 -9.93 11.19 16.19
CA PRO A 8 -10.05 12.47 15.49
C PRO A 8 -11.53 12.87 15.41
N ALA A 9 -11.82 14.16 15.61
CA ALA A 9 -13.19 14.67 15.75
C ALA A 9 -14.06 14.46 14.49
N ASP A 10 -13.45 14.12 13.35
CA ASP A 10 -14.09 13.72 12.11
C ASP A 10 -13.23 12.66 11.39
N PRO A 11 -13.37 11.36 11.72
CA PRO A 11 -12.64 10.31 11.03
C PRO A 11 -13.14 10.23 9.59
N ARG A 12 -12.37 10.73 8.63
CA ARG A 12 -12.65 10.36 7.25
C ARG A 12 -12.17 8.93 7.03
N ASP A 13 -12.96 8.11 6.33
CA ASP A 13 -12.62 6.71 6.02
C ASP A 13 -11.31 6.54 5.22
N ASP A 14 -10.73 7.64 4.74
CA ASP A 14 -9.46 7.74 4.01
C ASP A 14 -8.27 8.23 4.87
N GLU A 15 -8.46 8.41 6.18
CA GLU A 15 -7.41 8.84 7.09
C GLU A 15 -6.65 7.62 7.68
N PHE A 16 -5.32 7.61 7.52
CA PHE A 16 -4.45 6.57 8.06
C PHE A 16 -3.69 7.11 9.26
N LEU A 17 -3.82 6.48 10.42
CA LEU A 17 -3.09 6.88 11.62
C LEU A 17 -1.60 6.55 11.47
N ILE A 18 -0.77 7.58 11.45
CA ILE A 18 0.69 7.46 11.33
C ILE A 18 1.30 7.42 12.73
N GLY A 19 2.19 6.47 12.96
CA GLY A 19 2.95 6.35 14.19
C GLY A 19 4.27 5.61 13.97
N PRO A 20 5.09 5.44 15.02
CA PRO A 20 6.45 4.89 14.88
C PRO A 20 6.52 3.51 14.21
N SER A 21 5.45 2.71 14.29
CA SER A 21 5.36 1.37 13.70
C SER A 21 5.14 1.36 12.19
N ASN A 22 4.63 2.45 11.59
CA ASN A 22 4.25 2.50 10.17
C ASN A 22 4.82 3.73 9.42
N GLU A 23 5.43 4.69 10.12
CA GLU A 23 5.99 5.92 9.54
C GLU A 23 6.94 5.64 8.37
N ARG A 24 7.82 4.64 8.52
CA ARG A 24 8.76 4.25 7.45
C ARG A 24 8.04 3.77 6.19
N ALA A 25 6.97 2.97 6.34
CA ALA A 25 6.20 2.47 5.20
C ALA A 25 5.47 3.63 4.50
N VAL A 26 4.88 4.54 5.28
CA VAL A 26 4.21 5.74 4.76
C VAL A 26 5.19 6.63 4.00
N GLN A 27 6.35 6.93 4.57
CA GLN A 27 7.38 7.75 3.92
C GLN A 27 7.86 7.15 2.59
N GLN A 28 8.00 5.82 2.53
CA GLN A 28 8.39 5.14 1.30
C GLN A 28 7.30 5.23 0.22
N LEU A 29 6.03 5.17 0.61
CA LEU A 29 4.89 5.39 -0.27
C LEU A 29 4.81 6.83 -0.76
N GLU A 30 5.03 7.82 0.10
CA GLU A 30 5.03 9.24 -0.31
C GLU A 30 6.10 9.56 -1.35
N ARG A 31 7.23 8.83 -1.34
CA ARG A 31 8.34 8.98 -2.29
C ARG A 31 8.19 8.08 -3.54
N TRP A 32 6.97 7.75 -3.94
CA TRP A 32 6.72 6.86 -5.07
C TRP A 32 7.34 7.30 -6.39
N SER A 33 7.55 8.61 -6.59
CA SER A 33 8.20 9.14 -7.79
C SER A 33 9.66 8.69 -7.96
N THR A 34 10.28 8.16 -6.89
CA THR A 34 11.65 7.63 -6.91
C THR A 34 11.70 6.12 -7.13
N TRP A 35 10.56 5.44 -7.29
CA TRP A 35 10.54 4.00 -7.49
C TRP A 35 11.09 3.62 -8.87
N PRO A 36 12.07 2.71 -8.98
CA PRO A 36 12.70 2.38 -10.26
C PRO A 36 11.72 1.84 -11.31
N VAL A 37 10.72 1.05 -10.88
CA VAL A 37 9.76 0.36 -11.76
C VAL A 37 8.31 0.76 -11.50
N MET A 38 8.08 1.91 -10.84
CA MET A 38 6.73 2.39 -10.48
C MET A 38 5.89 1.37 -9.70
N ALA A 39 6.53 0.40 -9.04
CA ALA A 39 5.85 -0.62 -8.27
C ALA A 39 6.58 -0.88 -6.96
N VAL A 40 5.81 -1.23 -5.93
CA VAL A 40 6.32 -1.66 -4.64
C VAL A 40 5.48 -2.81 -4.09
N VAL A 41 6.11 -3.69 -3.32
CA VAL A 41 5.42 -4.74 -2.56
C VAL A 41 5.38 -4.32 -1.09
N VAL A 42 4.19 -4.37 -0.48
CA VAL A 42 3.97 -4.06 0.94
C VAL A 42 3.59 -5.34 1.68
N THR A 43 4.43 -5.73 2.64
CA THR A 43 4.25 -6.95 3.44
C THR A 43 4.21 -6.67 4.94
N GLY A 44 3.74 -7.64 5.73
CA GLY A 44 3.67 -7.53 7.18
C GLY A 44 2.60 -8.44 7.80
N PRO A 45 2.38 -8.38 9.13
CA PRO A 45 1.44 -9.27 9.79
C PRO A 45 -0.01 -9.03 9.37
N ARG A 46 -0.89 -10.02 9.55
CA ARG A 46 -2.35 -9.83 9.38
C ARG A 46 -2.84 -8.74 10.33
N LYS A 47 -3.80 -7.92 9.88
CA LYS A 47 -4.40 -6.80 10.62
C LYS A 47 -3.44 -5.64 10.96
N SER A 48 -2.30 -5.52 10.28
CA SER A 48 -1.36 -4.38 10.42
C SER A 48 -1.77 -3.12 9.65
N GLY A 49 -2.86 -3.14 8.87
CA GLY A 49 -3.34 -1.99 8.10
C GLY A 49 -2.74 -1.82 6.70
N ARG A 50 -1.96 -2.79 6.20
CA ARG A 50 -1.31 -2.74 4.86
C ARG A 50 -2.29 -2.49 3.71
N SER A 51 -3.40 -3.22 3.67
CA SER A 51 -4.44 -3.03 2.64
C SER A 51 -5.12 -1.66 2.74
N LEU A 52 -5.35 -1.15 3.96
CA LEU A 52 -5.89 0.19 4.16
C LEU A 52 -4.91 1.26 3.68
N LEU A 53 -3.64 1.15 4.07
CA LEU A 53 -2.57 2.07 3.62
C LEU A 53 -2.45 2.09 2.10
N ALA A 54 -2.45 0.91 1.46
CA ALA A 54 -2.33 0.78 0.02
C ALA A 54 -3.55 1.35 -0.73
N ARG A 55 -4.76 1.16 -0.19
CA ARG A 55 -5.99 1.78 -0.72
C ARG A 55 -5.95 3.30 -0.66
N ILE A 56 -5.56 3.87 0.49
CA ILE A 56 -5.44 5.31 0.65
C ILE A 56 -4.39 5.88 -0.30
N PHE A 57 -3.26 5.20 -0.44
CA PHE A 57 -2.21 5.59 -1.40
C PHE A 57 -2.72 5.59 -2.85
N ALA A 58 -3.41 4.52 -3.29
CA ALA A 58 -3.95 4.43 -4.64
C ALA A 58 -4.99 5.54 -4.90
N ALA A 59 -5.87 5.82 -3.93
CA ALA A 59 -6.83 6.91 -4.01
C ALA A 59 -6.15 8.30 -4.13
N LYS A 60 -5.09 8.54 -3.34
CA LYS A 60 -4.33 9.82 -3.37
C LYS A 60 -3.53 10.03 -4.65
N THR A 61 -2.97 8.96 -5.22
CA THR A 61 -2.07 9.06 -6.38
C THR A 61 -2.75 8.81 -7.73
N GLY A 62 -3.97 8.27 -7.73
CA GLY A 62 -4.59 7.73 -8.94
C GLY A 62 -3.82 6.52 -9.50
N GLY A 63 -3.04 5.86 -8.65
CA GLY A 63 -2.23 4.69 -8.95
C GLY A 63 -3.01 3.37 -8.86
N GLY A 64 -2.33 2.28 -9.19
CA GLY A 64 -2.87 0.93 -9.11
C GLY A 64 -2.76 0.33 -7.71
N LEU A 65 -3.64 -0.62 -7.42
CA LEU A 65 -3.59 -1.47 -6.23
C LEU A 65 -3.85 -2.92 -6.64
N ILE A 66 -2.96 -3.81 -6.22
CA ILE A 66 -3.22 -5.24 -6.12
C ILE A 66 -3.23 -5.61 -4.64
N ASP A 67 -4.36 -6.12 -4.15
CA ASP A 67 -4.49 -6.62 -2.77
C ASP A 67 -4.59 -8.16 -2.78
N ASP A 68 -4.21 -8.79 -1.67
CA ASP A 68 -4.09 -10.24 -1.53
C ASP A 68 -3.35 -10.88 -2.73
N ALA A 69 -2.11 -10.47 -3.02
CA ALA A 69 -1.36 -10.88 -4.22
C ALA A 69 -1.30 -12.40 -4.41
N GLU A 70 -1.24 -13.18 -3.33
CA GLU A 70 -1.23 -14.64 -3.33
C GLU A 70 -2.51 -15.26 -3.91
N ARG A 71 -3.62 -14.51 -3.91
CA ARG A 71 -4.92 -14.93 -4.46
C ARG A 71 -5.12 -14.47 -5.90
N GLN A 72 -4.23 -13.65 -6.42
CA GLN A 72 -4.30 -13.12 -7.77
C GLN A 72 -3.60 -14.05 -8.75
N ASN A 73 -4.08 -14.04 -9.99
CA ASN A 73 -3.37 -14.71 -11.06
C ASN A 73 -2.09 -13.93 -11.42
N GLU A 74 -0.98 -14.64 -11.64
CA GLU A 74 0.32 -14.06 -12.02
C GLU A 74 0.21 -13.09 -13.20
N THR A 75 -0.57 -13.43 -14.22
CA THR A 75 -0.80 -12.58 -15.40
C THR A 75 -1.44 -11.24 -15.02
N THR A 76 -2.31 -11.21 -14.00
CA THR A 76 -2.92 -9.97 -13.51
C THR A 76 -1.88 -9.06 -12.87
N ILE A 77 -1.01 -9.62 -12.02
CA ILE A 77 0.08 -8.88 -11.38
C ILE A 77 1.04 -8.35 -12.44
N PHE A 78 1.40 -9.19 -13.41
CA PHE A 78 2.29 -8.81 -14.52
C PHE A 78 1.72 -7.66 -15.35
N HIS A 79 0.42 -7.70 -15.70
CA HIS A 79 -0.21 -6.60 -16.43
C HIS A 79 -0.28 -5.30 -15.62
N ALA A 80 -0.56 -5.39 -14.31
CA ALA A 80 -0.56 -4.22 -13.44
C ALA A 80 0.84 -3.59 -13.35
N TRP A 81 1.88 -4.42 -13.22
CA TRP A 81 3.28 -3.98 -13.20
C TRP A 81 3.71 -3.31 -14.51
N ASN A 82 3.34 -3.89 -15.66
CA ASN A 82 3.65 -3.30 -16.97
C ASN A 82 2.93 -1.96 -17.17
N ARG A 83 1.64 -1.89 -16.83
CA ARG A 83 0.86 -0.65 -16.93
C ARG A 83 1.46 0.47 -16.06
N ALA A 84 1.91 0.13 -14.85
CA ALA A 84 2.52 1.11 -13.95
C ALA A 84 3.77 1.78 -14.56
N GLN A 85 4.58 1.00 -15.27
CA GLN A 85 5.76 1.50 -15.97
C GLN A 85 5.41 2.30 -17.22
N GLU A 86 4.49 1.79 -18.05
CA GLU A 86 4.04 2.43 -19.29
C GLU A 86 3.39 3.79 -19.02
N ASP A 87 2.44 3.84 -18.07
CA ASP A 87 1.68 5.05 -17.74
C ASP A 87 2.45 5.98 -16.78
N ARG A 88 3.60 5.53 -16.25
CA ARG A 88 4.32 6.17 -15.16
C ARG A 88 3.43 6.48 -13.94
N ARG A 89 2.53 5.55 -13.61
CA ARG A 89 1.64 5.62 -12.44
C ARG A 89 2.00 4.53 -11.44
N PRO A 90 2.11 4.85 -10.14
CA PRO A 90 2.58 3.88 -9.17
C PRO A 90 1.55 2.75 -8.96
N VAL A 91 2.01 1.53 -8.74
CA VAL A 91 1.18 0.41 -8.27
C VAL A 91 1.70 -0.12 -6.94
N VAL A 92 0.80 -0.35 -5.99
CA VAL A 92 1.11 -1.03 -4.73
C VAL A 92 0.57 -2.45 -4.79
N ILE A 93 1.42 -3.42 -4.47
CA ILE A 93 1.07 -4.84 -4.40
C ILE A 93 1.14 -5.24 -2.92
N VAL A 94 0.02 -5.64 -2.33
CA VAL A 94 -0.02 -6.13 -0.95
C VAL A 94 0.09 -7.64 -0.96
N ALA A 95 1.06 -8.17 -0.23
CA ALA A 95 1.36 -9.59 -0.13
C ALA A 95 1.65 -9.96 1.33
N ASP A 96 1.23 -11.15 1.78
CA ASP A 96 1.50 -11.67 3.13
C ASP A 96 2.98 -11.94 3.39
N ALA A 97 3.75 -12.30 2.35
CA ALA A 97 5.18 -12.57 2.45
C ALA A 97 5.98 -11.78 1.39
N PRO A 98 7.28 -11.49 1.64
CA PRO A 98 8.15 -10.98 0.59
C PRO A 98 8.29 -12.01 -0.54
N PRO A 99 8.63 -11.56 -1.78
CA PRO A 99 8.96 -12.47 -2.86
C PRO A 99 10.09 -13.44 -2.44
N PRO A 100 10.07 -14.69 -2.91
CA PRO A 100 11.20 -15.61 -2.72
C PRO A 100 12.47 -15.05 -3.37
N GLU A 101 13.63 -15.35 -2.79
CA GLU A 101 14.97 -15.00 -3.32
C GLU A 101 15.32 -15.78 -4.59
#